data_AF-A0AAN6EQK1-F1
#
_entry.id   AF-A0AAN6EQK1-F1
#
_cell.length_a   1.000
_cell.length_b   1.000
_cell.length_c   1.000
_cell.angle_alpha   90.00
_cell.angle_beta   90.00
_cell.angle_gamma   90.00
#
_symmetry.space_group_name_H-M   'P 1'
#
loop_
_entity.id
_entity.type
_entity.pdbx_description
1 polymer ?
#
loop_
_entity_poly.entity_id
_entity_poly.type
_entity_poly.pdbx_seq_one_letter_code
_entity_poly.pdbx_strand_id
1 'polypeptide(L)'
;MGIQIQEMPVSSAIMSPWNKQVVVHEGAIEVKGWAYSGGGRWPERVEVSADGGFSWYPVPNENLSPKHKFAWRTWGMRLPCDVEGWIELVARCWDNSLNTQPLEIRSAWNWGLHVTSSCHRVRIFSVNKFHELTRKRLAEFEKHGESLAPITRPTDFPIMSAEEYDEFWRRNEPRDVDD
;
A
#
# COMPACT_ATOMS: atom_id res chain seq x y z
N MET A 1 27.08 28.28 -6.21
CA MET A 1 26.04 28.88 -7.08
C MET A 1 24.99 27.83 -7.33
N GLY A 2 23.74 28.08 -6.93
CA GLY A 2 22.60 27.21 -7.24
C GLY A 2 21.93 27.68 -8.52
N ILE A 3 21.46 26.76 -9.35
CA ILE A 3 20.62 27.07 -10.51
C ILE A 3 19.18 27.24 -10.00
N GLN A 4 18.46 28.26 -10.48
CA GLN A 4 17.07 28.49 -10.13
C GLN A 4 16.18 27.35 -10.67
N ILE A 5 15.30 26.82 -9.82
CA ILE A 5 14.31 25.81 -10.23
C ILE A 5 13.27 26.50 -11.11
N GLN A 6 13.10 26.00 -12.34
CA GLN A 6 12.11 26.49 -13.30
C GLN A 6 11.00 25.44 -13.48
N GLU A 7 11.34 24.29 -14.05
CA GLU A 7 10.40 23.19 -14.26
C GLU A 7 10.54 22.14 -13.15
N MET A 8 9.40 21.64 -12.68
CA MET A 8 9.35 20.52 -11.74
C MET A 8 9.50 19.19 -12.47
N PRO A 9 10.23 18.21 -11.90
CA PRO A 9 10.27 16.87 -12.44
C PRO A 9 8.94 16.15 -12.28
N VAL A 10 8.82 14.98 -12.90
CA VAL A 10 7.68 14.08 -12.72
C VAL A 10 7.54 13.66 -11.25
N SER A 11 6.31 13.65 -10.75
CA SER A 11 5.97 13.28 -9.38
C SER A 11 4.61 12.61 -9.32
N SER A 12 4.42 11.72 -8.35
CA SER A 12 3.15 11.08 -8.08
C SER A 12 3.00 10.74 -6.61
N ALA A 13 1.75 10.66 -6.14
CA ALA A 13 1.45 10.28 -4.77
C ALA A 13 0.12 9.52 -4.67
N ILE A 14 0.13 8.50 -3.82
CA ILE A 14 -1.06 7.82 -3.29
C ILE A 14 -1.82 8.77 -2.35
N MET A 15 -3.12 8.92 -2.55
CA MET A 15 -4.07 9.64 -1.69
C MET A 15 -4.89 8.70 -0.81
N SER A 16 -5.19 7.50 -1.32
CA SER A 16 -5.91 6.45 -0.59
C SER A 16 -5.32 5.09 -1.00
N PRO A 17 -5.08 4.17 -0.07
CA PRO A 17 -5.33 4.26 1.38
C PRO A 17 -4.34 5.19 2.12
N TRP A 18 -4.61 5.49 3.39
CA TRP A 18 -3.77 6.33 4.24
C TRP A 18 -2.64 5.54 4.91
N ASN A 19 -1.59 6.25 5.30
CA ASN A 19 -0.46 5.64 5.99
C ASN A 19 -0.90 5.02 7.33
N LYS A 20 -0.50 3.77 7.54
CA LYS A 20 -0.83 2.88 8.66
C LYS A 20 -2.32 2.52 8.77
N GLN A 21 -3.09 2.68 7.70
CA GLN A 21 -4.48 2.25 7.66
C GLN A 21 -4.58 0.72 7.61
N VAL A 22 -5.55 0.15 8.31
CA VAL A 22 -5.96 -1.25 8.17
C VAL A 22 -6.90 -1.35 6.98
N VAL A 23 -6.53 -2.15 5.99
CA VAL A 23 -7.27 -2.31 4.74
C VAL A 23 -7.76 -3.74 4.64
N VAL A 24 -9.07 -3.90 4.74
CA VAL A 24 -9.75 -5.18 4.58
C VAL A 24 -10.17 -5.32 3.12
N HIS A 25 -9.68 -6.35 2.43
CA HIS A 25 -9.93 -6.55 1.01
C HIS A 25 -10.15 -8.03 0.66
N GLU A 26 -10.54 -8.29 -0.59
CA GLU A 26 -10.77 -9.62 -1.15
C GLU A 26 -9.82 -9.81 -2.34
N GLY A 27 -8.53 -10.00 -2.06
CA GLY A 27 -7.47 -10.17 -3.09
C GLY A 27 -7.08 -8.93 -3.90
N ALA A 28 -7.76 -7.79 -3.75
CA ALA A 28 -7.37 -6.54 -4.41
C ALA A 28 -7.69 -5.29 -3.59
N ILE A 29 -6.75 -4.35 -3.52
CA ILE A 29 -6.82 -3.10 -2.76
C ILE A 29 -7.17 -1.93 -3.68
N GLU A 30 -8.18 -1.13 -3.32
CA GLU A 30 -8.50 0.10 -4.04
C GLU A 30 -7.47 1.19 -3.71
N VAL A 31 -6.73 1.63 -4.73
CA VAL A 31 -5.73 2.67 -4.63
C VAL A 31 -6.12 3.86 -5.49
N LYS A 32 -5.94 5.07 -4.96
CA LYS A 32 -6.19 6.34 -5.67
C LYS A 32 -5.03 7.28 -5.45
N GLY A 33 -4.75 8.11 -6.43
CA GLY A 33 -3.69 9.10 -6.31
C GLY A 33 -3.70 10.14 -7.42
N TRP A 34 -2.65 10.94 -7.42
CA TRP A 34 -2.38 11.92 -8.46
C TRP A 34 -0.97 11.74 -9.03
N ALA A 35 -0.77 12.26 -10.23
CA ALA A 35 0.50 12.32 -10.92
C ALA A 35 0.64 13.67 -11.64
N TYR A 36 1.86 14.16 -11.78
CA TYR A 36 2.18 15.47 -12.34
C TYR A 36 3.56 15.45 -13.00
N SER A 37 3.76 16.27 -14.03
CA SER A 37 5.09 16.60 -14.58
C SER A 37 5.11 18.08 -14.95
N GLY A 38 6.23 18.76 -14.71
CA GLY A 38 6.40 20.19 -15.04
C GLY A 38 6.76 20.41 -16.51
N GLY A 39 6.88 21.68 -16.91
CA GLY A 39 7.35 22.03 -18.27
C GLY A 39 6.36 21.74 -19.40
N GLY A 40 5.06 21.67 -19.11
CA GLY A 40 4.04 21.35 -20.11
C GLY A 40 3.95 19.87 -20.49
N ARG A 41 4.74 19.02 -19.82
CA ARG A 41 4.69 17.56 -19.93
C ARG A 41 3.51 17.02 -19.15
N TRP A 42 2.99 15.86 -19.56
CA TRP A 42 1.87 15.21 -18.87
C TRP A 42 2.25 13.80 -18.43
N PRO A 43 1.70 13.31 -17.29
CA PRO A 43 1.78 11.90 -16.92
C PRO A 43 1.20 11.02 -18.03
N GLU A 44 2.01 10.12 -18.58
CA GLU A 44 1.59 9.19 -19.64
C GLU A 44 1.20 7.84 -19.04
N ARG A 45 2.00 7.32 -18.10
CA ARG A 45 1.77 6.03 -17.43
C ARG A 45 1.99 6.16 -15.93
N VAL A 46 1.09 5.58 -15.14
CA VAL A 46 1.24 5.43 -13.68
C VAL A 46 1.27 3.95 -13.36
N GLU A 47 2.17 3.55 -12.48
CA GLU A 47 2.36 2.19 -12.02
C GLU A 47 2.25 2.16 -10.50
N VAL A 48 1.63 1.12 -9.96
CA VAL A 48 1.48 0.92 -8.53
C VAL A 48 2.01 -0.46 -8.15
N SER A 49 2.69 -0.54 -7.02
CA SER A 49 3.25 -1.75 -6.46
C SER A 49 2.69 -1.99 -5.06
N ALA A 50 2.46 -3.25 -4.69
CA ALA A 50 2.05 -3.67 -3.35
C ALA A 50 3.19 -4.26 -2.51
N ASP A 51 4.36 -4.51 -3.11
CA ASP A 51 5.48 -5.23 -2.52
C ASP A 51 6.68 -4.33 -2.20
N GLY A 52 6.49 -3.00 -2.18
CA GLY A 52 7.60 -2.06 -1.95
C GLY A 52 8.39 -1.69 -3.21
N GLY A 53 7.86 -1.96 -4.41
CA GLY A 53 8.43 -1.54 -5.69
C GLY A 53 9.21 -2.61 -6.44
N PHE A 54 9.06 -3.89 -6.07
CA PHE A 54 9.66 -5.01 -6.83
C PHE A 54 8.79 -5.38 -8.04
N SER A 55 7.47 -5.47 -7.86
CA SER A 55 6.50 -5.78 -8.92
C SER A 55 5.58 -4.58 -9.15
N TRP A 56 5.27 -4.31 -10.42
CA TRP A 56 4.52 -3.11 -10.83
C TRP A 56 3.30 -3.48 -11.67
N TYR A 57 2.16 -2.87 -11.33
CA TYR A 57 0.92 -2.98 -12.07
C TYR A 57 0.61 -1.64 -12.73
N PRO A 58 0.46 -1.59 -14.07
CA PRO A 58 0.12 -0.35 -14.76
C PRO A 58 -1.36 0.00 -14.51
N VAL A 59 -1.62 1.26 -14.18
CA VAL A 59 -2.99 1.77 -14.11
C VAL A 59 -3.59 1.80 -15.52
N PRO A 60 -4.77 1.18 -15.74
CA PRO A 60 -5.45 1.23 -17.04
C PRO A 60 -5.72 2.67 -17.48
N ASN A 61 -5.59 2.94 -18.79
CA ASN A 61 -5.76 4.29 -19.33
C ASN A 61 -7.15 4.89 -19.08
N GLU A 62 -8.17 4.04 -19.04
CA GLU A 62 -9.56 4.39 -18.70
C GLU A 62 -9.73 4.92 -17.26
N ASN A 63 -8.84 4.54 -16.35
CA ASN A 63 -8.87 4.98 -14.96
C ASN A 63 -7.98 6.20 -14.69
N LEU A 64 -7.37 6.77 -15.74
CA LEU A 64 -6.63 8.01 -15.65
C LEU A 64 -7.51 9.18 -16.11
N SER A 65 -7.48 10.29 -15.38
CA SER A 65 -8.19 11.50 -15.79
C SER A 65 -7.69 12.02 -17.16
N PRO A 66 -8.45 12.87 -17.87
CA PRO A 66 -8.03 13.43 -19.15
C PRO A 66 -6.65 14.11 -19.11
N LYS A 67 -5.94 14.08 -20.24
CA LYS A 67 -4.59 14.66 -20.38
C LYS A 67 -4.66 16.18 -20.54
N HIS A 68 -3.86 16.90 -19.77
CA HIS A 68 -3.69 18.35 -19.86
C HIS A 68 -2.21 18.70 -19.65
N LYS A 69 -1.71 19.74 -20.34
CA LYS A 69 -0.29 20.13 -20.28
C LYS A 69 0.16 20.73 -18.95
N PHE A 70 -0.74 21.40 -18.24
CA PHE A 70 -0.42 22.15 -17.02
C PHE A 70 -1.29 21.75 -15.83
N ALA A 71 -1.93 20.58 -15.91
CA ALA A 71 -2.72 20.03 -14.82
C ALA A 71 -2.18 18.65 -14.43
N TRP A 72 -2.34 18.32 -13.15
CA TRP A 72 -2.14 16.95 -12.69
C TRP A 72 -3.15 16.00 -13.33
N ARG A 73 -2.87 14.70 -13.25
CA ARG A 73 -3.83 13.65 -13.57
C ARG A 73 -4.14 12.87 -12.31
N THR A 74 -5.41 12.59 -12.07
CA THR A 74 -5.82 11.65 -11.03
C THR A 74 -5.88 10.24 -11.62
N TRP A 75 -5.67 9.26 -10.75
CA TRP A 75 -5.65 7.85 -11.13
C TRP A 75 -6.29 7.00 -10.04
N GLY A 76 -6.86 5.86 -10.46
CA GLY A 76 -7.42 4.87 -9.55
C GLY A 76 -7.25 3.44 -10.09
N MET A 77 -7.05 2.47 -9.21
CA MET A 77 -6.93 1.07 -9.61
C MET A 77 -7.34 0.14 -8.47
N ARG A 78 -7.84 -1.05 -8.83
CA ARG A 78 -7.88 -2.20 -7.92
C ARG A 78 -6.56 -2.96 -8.08
N LEU A 79 -5.64 -2.73 -7.16
CA LEU A 79 -4.31 -3.33 -7.15
C LEU A 79 -4.40 -4.78 -6.63
N PRO A 80 -4.01 -5.80 -7.42
CA PRO A 80 -3.96 -7.18 -6.93
C PRO A 80 -3.01 -7.29 -5.73
N CYS A 81 -3.48 -7.88 -4.65
CA CYS A 81 -2.72 -8.06 -3.42
C CYS A 81 -3.19 -9.32 -2.71
N ASP A 82 -2.37 -10.35 -2.71
CA ASP A 82 -2.64 -11.60 -2.00
C ASP A 82 -2.08 -11.57 -0.57
N VAL A 83 -0.94 -10.89 -0.40
CA VAL A 83 -0.18 -10.83 0.85
C VAL A 83 -0.95 -10.14 1.99
N GLU A 84 -0.83 -10.70 3.19
CA GLU A 84 -1.42 -10.17 4.43
C GLU A 84 -0.34 -9.60 5.36
N GLY A 85 -0.75 -8.69 6.25
CA GLY A 85 0.14 -8.04 7.22
C GLY A 85 0.66 -6.67 6.77
N TRP A 86 1.81 -6.25 7.30
CA TRP A 86 2.39 -4.95 6.96
C TRP A 86 3.02 -4.97 5.57
N ILE A 87 2.44 -4.17 4.66
CA ILE A 87 2.93 -4.03 3.28
C ILE A 87 3.15 -2.56 2.94
N GLU A 88 3.84 -2.32 1.83
CA GLU A 88 4.17 -0.98 1.37
C GLU A 88 3.71 -0.76 -0.06
N LEU A 89 2.71 0.11 -0.21
CA LEU A 89 2.22 0.55 -1.49
C LEU A 89 3.16 1.62 -2.05
N VAL A 90 3.57 1.48 -3.31
CA VAL A 90 4.47 2.42 -3.97
C VAL A 90 3.87 2.87 -5.30
N ALA A 91 3.87 4.17 -5.56
CA ALA A 91 3.43 4.73 -6.85
C ALA A 91 4.60 5.34 -7.62
N ARG A 92 4.65 5.05 -8.93
CA ARG A 92 5.63 5.59 -9.88
C ARG A 92 4.92 6.12 -11.11
N CYS A 93 5.36 7.29 -11.58
CA CYS A 93 4.86 7.91 -12.80
C CYS A 93 5.94 7.98 -13.89
N TRP A 94 5.50 7.89 -15.13
CA TRP A 94 6.25 8.13 -16.35
C TRP A 94 5.56 9.24 -17.15
N ASP A 95 6.30 10.25 -17.56
CA ASP A 95 5.77 11.32 -18.42
C ASP A 95 5.93 11.01 -19.91
N ASN A 96 5.40 11.89 -20.77
CA ASN A 96 5.47 11.77 -22.22
C ASN A 96 6.88 11.90 -22.81
N SER A 97 7.87 12.30 -22.01
CA SER A 97 9.29 12.38 -22.37
C SER A 97 10.10 11.22 -21.79
N LEU A 98 9.43 10.20 -21.25
CA LEU A 98 10.04 9.03 -20.61
C LEU A 98 10.84 9.34 -19.34
N ASN A 99 10.62 10.51 -18.71
CA ASN A 99 11.17 10.77 -17.39
C ASN A 99 10.40 9.94 -16.35
N THR A 100 11.10 9.49 -15.30
CA THR A 100 10.50 8.78 -14.18
C THR A 100 11.06 9.23 -12.83
N GLN A 101 10.47 8.71 -11.76
CA GLN A 101 10.82 9.04 -10.39
C GLN A 101 11.94 8.14 -9.87
N PRO A 102 12.88 8.67 -9.05
CA PRO A 102 13.76 7.85 -8.23
C PRO A 102 12.95 6.94 -7.31
N LEU A 103 13.40 5.71 -7.08
CA LEU A 103 12.66 4.77 -6.22
C LEU A 103 12.76 5.15 -4.73
N GLU A 104 13.95 5.58 -4.30
CA GLU A 104 14.26 5.84 -2.91
C GLU A 104 14.56 7.32 -2.66
N ILE A 105 14.19 7.81 -1.49
CA ILE A 105 14.45 9.19 -1.05
C ILE A 105 15.95 9.47 -1.06
N ARG A 106 16.77 8.49 -0.63
CA ARG A 106 18.24 8.61 -0.59
C ARG A 106 18.86 8.92 -1.95
N SER A 107 18.24 8.46 -3.05
CA SER A 107 18.73 8.72 -4.40
C SER A 107 18.47 10.16 -4.87
N ALA A 108 17.50 10.86 -4.28
CA ALA A 108 17.13 12.22 -4.63
C ALA A 108 17.44 13.24 -3.51
N TRP A 109 18.10 12.79 -2.44
CA TRP A 109 18.33 13.60 -1.26
C TRP A 109 19.32 14.73 -1.55
N ASN A 110 19.01 15.91 -1.02
CA ASN A 110 19.91 17.05 -1.01
C ASN A 110 19.71 17.85 0.29
N TRP A 111 20.73 18.59 0.70
CA TRP A 111 20.72 19.39 1.93
C TRP A 111 19.57 20.40 2.02
N GLY A 112 19.10 20.91 0.88
CA GLY A 112 18.00 21.88 0.84
C GLY A 112 16.61 21.23 0.89
N LEU A 113 16.51 19.90 0.81
CA LEU A 113 15.25 19.15 0.73
C LEU A 113 14.30 19.62 -0.39
N HIS A 114 14.82 20.33 -1.39
CA HIS A 114 14.04 20.80 -2.52
C HIS A 114 13.87 19.67 -3.54
N VAL A 115 12.76 19.70 -4.28
CA VAL A 115 12.55 18.86 -5.47
C VAL A 115 12.66 17.34 -5.18
N THR A 116 12.27 16.92 -3.98
CA THR A 116 12.18 15.51 -3.62
C THR A 116 10.98 14.87 -4.31
N SER A 117 11.23 14.15 -5.41
CA SER A 117 10.22 13.55 -6.28
C SER A 117 10.30 12.03 -6.33
N SER A 118 10.93 11.40 -5.34
CA SER A 118 10.98 9.94 -5.23
C SER A 118 9.58 9.32 -5.18
N CYS A 119 9.46 8.07 -5.56
CA CYS A 119 8.20 7.31 -5.54
C CYS A 119 7.56 7.41 -4.14
N HIS A 120 6.27 7.78 -4.08
CA HIS A 120 5.55 7.88 -2.80
C HIS A 120 5.27 6.49 -2.26
N ARG A 121 5.56 6.29 -0.97
CA ARG A 121 5.41 5.00 -0.27
C ARG A 121 4.40 5.16 0.86
N VAL A 122 3.40 4.29 0.91
CA VAL A 122 2.37 4.26 1.96
C VAL A 122 2.35 2.87 2.58
N ARG A 123 2.60 2.80 3.89
CA ARG A 123 2.53 1.53 4.63
C ARG A 123 1.11 1.27 5.05
N ILE A 124 0.61 0.07 4.85
CA ILE A 124 -0.74 -0.33 5.30
C ILE A 124 -0.69 -1.71 5.95
N PHE A 125 -1.72 -2.02 6.73
CA PHE A 125 -1.93 -3.36 7.24
C PHE A 125 -3.00 -4.05 6.38
N SER A 126 -2.57 -5.00 5.58
CA SER A 126 -3.35 -5.79 4.64
C SER A 126 -4.08 -6.93 5.35
N VAL A 127 -5.40 -7.02 5.19
CA VAL A 127 -6.25 -8.07 5.74
C VAL A 127 -7.07 -8.67 4.60
N ASN A 128 -6.74 -9.90 4.19
CA ASN A 128 -7.32 -10.52 3.01
C ASN A 128 -8.42 -11.53 3.39
N LYS A 129 -9.67 -11.14 3.18
CA LYS A 129 -10.87 -11.97 3.43
C LYS A 129 -10.95 -13.24 2.57
N PHE A 130 -10.13 -13.33 1.52
CA PHE A 130 -10.06 -14.52 0.69
C PHE A 130 -9.57 -15.74 1.49
N HIS A 131 -8.61 -15.55 2.41
CA HIS A 131 -8.11 -16.62 3.26
C HIS A 131 -9.13 -17.02 4.33
N GLU A 132 -9.33 -18.33 4.50
CA GLU A 132 -10.32 -18.88 5.43
C GLU A 132 -10.04 -18.51 6.90
N LEU A 133 -8.77 -18.55 7.32
CA LEU A 133 -8.37 -18.20 8.68
C LEU A 133 -8.70 -16.74 9.00
N THR A 134 -8.33 -15.81 8.11
CA THR A 134 -8.62 -14.38 8.25
C THR A 134 -10.11 -14.11 8.30
N ARG A 135 -10.89 -14.78 7.44
CA ARG A 135 -12.35 -14.67 7.43
C ARG A 135 -12.98 -15.16 8.74
N LYS A 136 -12.54 -16.31 9.27
CA LYS A 136 -12.99 -16.83 10.56
C LYS A 136 -12.69 -15.84 11.69
N ARG A 137 -11.48 -15.29 11.70
CA ARG A 137 -11.08 -14.30 12.71
C ARG A 137 -11.92 -13.03 12.62
N LEU A 138 -12.16 -12.48 11.43
CA LEU A 138 -13.04 -11.32 11.26
C LEU A 138 -14.48 -11.59 11.74
N ALA A 139 -15.02 -12.79 11.47
CA ALA A 139 -16.34 -13.18 11.94
C ALA A 139 -16.41 -13.31 13.48
N GLU A 140 -15.31 -13.69 14.14
CA GLU A 140 -15.21 -13.70 15.60
C GLU A 140 -15.26 -12.29 16.18
N PHE A 141 -14.49 -11.35 15.62
CA PHE A 141 -14.57 -9.93 16.00
C PHE A 141 -15.99 -9.37 15.84
N GLU A 142 -16.68 -9.71 14.75
CA GLU A 142 -18.08 -9.32 14.52
C GLU A 142 -19.03 -9.93 15.58
N LYS A 143 -18.84 -11.20 15.98
CA LYS A 143 -19.64 -11.84 17.03
C LYS A 143 -19.47 -11.17 18.39
N HIS A 144 -18.26 -10.71 18.71
CA HIS A 144 -17.99 -9.98 19.95
C HIS A 144 -18.37 -8.49 19.88
N GLY A 145 -18.83 -8.00 18.72
CA GLY A 145 -19.18 -6.59 18.52
C GLY A 145 -17.96 -5.66 18.55
N GLU A 146 -16.78 -6.20 18.31
CA GLU A 146 -15.50 -5.48 18.36
C GLU A 146 -14.93 -5.23 16.97
N SER A 147 -14.26 -4.09 16.80
CA SER A 147 -13.52 -3.79 15.58
C SER A 147 -12.12 -4.39 15.63
N LEU A 148 -11.65 -4.96 14.51
CA LEU A 148 -10.25 -5.37 14.32
C LEU A 148 -9.29 -4.15 14.39
N ALA A 149 -9.76 -2.99 13.94
CA ALA A 149 -8.99 -1.75 14.00
C ALA A 149 -9.29 -0.98 15.30
N PRO A 150 -8.26 -0.46 16.00
CA PRO A 150 -6.85 -0.55 15.67
C PRO A 150 -6.23 -1.90 16.06
N ILE A 151 -5.34 -2.43 15.22
CA ILE A 151 -4.66 -3.73 15.43
C ILE A 151 -3.71 -3.74 16.64
N THR A 152 -3.44 -2.58 17.23
CA THR A 152 -2.57 -2.45 18.41
C THR A 152 -3.31 -2.65 19.73
N ARG A 153 -4.65 -2.74 19.68
CA ARG A 153 -5.48 -2.95 20.87
C ARG A 153 -5.54 -4.46 21.17
N PRO A 154 -5.16 -4.90 22.38
CA PRO A 154 -5.40 -6.27 22.82
C PRO A 154 -6.90 -6.58 22.79
N THR A 155 -7.26 -7.82 22.45
CA THR A 155 -8.65 -8.28 22.51
C THR A 155 -9.02 -8.69 23.94
N ASP A 156 -10.25 -8.43 24.35
CA ASP A 156 -10.76 -8.87 25.65
C ASP A 156 -11.05 -10.39 25.67
N PHE A 157 -11.21 -10.98 24.48
CA PHE A 157 -11.36 -12.42 24.29
C PHE A 157 -10.03 -13.08 23.85
N PRO A 158 -9.81 -14.36 24.23
CA PRO A 158 -8.61 -15.08 23.86
C PRO A 158 -8.53 -15.31 22.34
N ILE A 159 -7.32 -15.57 21.84
CA ILE A 159 -7.09 -15.83 20.40
C ILE A 159 -7.61 -17.22 19.98
N MET A 160 -7.72 -18.13 20.94
CA MET A 160 -8.14 -19.52 20.77
C MET A 160 -9.05 -19.92 21.92
N SER A 161 -10.09 -20.69 21.62
CA SER A 161 -10.97 -21.25 22.65
C SER A 161 -10.28 -22.35 23.46
N ALA A 162 -10.79 -22.65 24.65
CA ALA A 162 -10.26 -23.74 25.47
C ALA A 162 -10.40 -25.12 24.77
N GLU A 163 -11.47 -25.31 24.00
CA GLU A 163 -11.72 -26.54 23.25
C GLU A 163 -10.70 -26.72 22.11
N GLU A 164 -10.43 -25.65 21.34
CA GLU A 164 -9.40 -25.65 20.31
C GLU A 164 -7.99 -25.85 20.90
N TYR A 165 -7.73 -25.26 22.08
CA TYR A 165 -6.50 -25.47 22.82
C TYR A 165 -6.30 -26.94 23.20
N ASP A 166 -7.32 -27.57 23.79
CA ASP A 166 -7.27 -28.99 24.18
C ASP A 166 -7.16 -29.91 22.96
N GLU A 167 -7.86 -29.62 21.86
CA GLU A 167 -7.75 -30.38 20.62
C GLU A 167 -6.35 -30.27 20.00
N PHE A 168 -5.77 -29.06 20.02
CA PHE A 168 -4.41 -28.83 19.56
C PHE A 168 -3.41 -29.70 20.33
N TRP A 169 -3.47 -29.72 21.67
CA TRP A 169 -2.55 -30.52 22.48
C TRP A 169 -2.83 -32.02 22.50
N ARG A 170 -4.04 -32.46 22.13
CA ARG A 170 -4.28 -33.90 21.85
C ARG A 170 -3.60 -34.37 20.57
N ARG A 171 -3.42 -33.47 19.60
CA ARG A 171 -2.87 -33.80 18.27
C ARG A 171 -1.37 -33.56 18.16
N ASN A 172 -0.83 -32.64 18.94
CA ASN A 172 0.57 -32.24 18.89
C ASN A 172 1.29 -32.66 20.17
N GLU A 173 2.54 -33.10 20.05
CA GLU A 173 3.36 -33.43 21.22
C GLU A 173 3.60 -32.17 22.07
N PRO A 174 3.72 -32.33 23.41
CA PRO A 174 4.08 -31.23 24.29
C PRO A 174 5.37 -30.56 23.81
N ARG A 175 5.45 -29.24 23.97
CA ARG A 175 6.69 -28.51 23.67
C ARG A 175 7.82 -28.90 24.63
N ASP A 176 7.45 -29.18 25.88
CA ASP A 176 8.39 -29.53 26.92
C ASP A 176 8.78 -31.00 26.78
N VAL A 177 10.06 -31.28 26.98
CA VAL A 177 10.63 -32.62 26.98
C VAL A 177 10.28 -33.30 28.31
N ASP A 178 10.06 -34.62 28.29
CA ASP A 178 9.83 -35.41 29.50
C ASP A 178 10.97 -35.21 30.52
N ASP A 179 10.62 -35.17 31.81
CA ASP A 179 11.57 -35.08 32.94
C ASP A 179 12.47 -36.33 33.08
#